data_AF-A0A964H8X5-F1
#
_entry.id   AF-A0A964H8X5-F1
#
_cell.length_a   1.000
_cell.length_b   1.000
_cell.length_c   1.000
_cell.angle_alpha   90.00
_cell.angle_beta   90.00
_cell.angle_gamma   90.00
#
_symmetry.space_group_name_H-M   'P 1'
#
loop_
_entity.id
_entity.type
_entity.pdbx_description
1 polymer ?
#
loop_
_entity_poly.entity_id
_entity_poly.type
_entity_poly.pdbx_seq_one_letter_code
_entity_poly.pdbx_strand_id
1 'polypeptide(L)'
;MDANEVARYLQNHPEFFEQYAELLAHVHIPSPFGGKAVSITERQVLTLRDKAKSLEAKMAELVTFGEENDLISEKVHRLAVALLAAPDTASVLRALYSHLGGAFAVPHVALRIWGAGSGAADSHEFDEVTAEVKVFAATLKHPYCGPSAGQEACAWFGERGAHARSMAQIPLREHGSGEGACFGLLVFASEEAHRFYPEMGTLYLERIGDMASAALLRVVG
;
A
#
# COMPACT_ATOMS: atom_id res chain seq x y z
N MET A 1 0.92 -36.57 40.48
CA MET A 1 2.38 -36.83 40.48
C MET A 1 2.99 -35.97 41.55
N ASP A 2 3.71 -36.58 42.47
CA ASP A 2 4.49 -35.86 43.48
C ASP A 2 5.71 -35.19 42.83
N ALA A 3 6.16 -34.05 43.35
CA ALA A 3 7.30 -33.32 42.79
C ALA A 3 8.59 -34.17 42.78
N ASN A 4 8.72 -35.08 43.75
CA ASN A 4 9.82 -36.05 43.83
C ASN A 4 9.75 -37.13 42.76
N GLU A 5 8.56 -37.55 42.35
CA GLU A 5 8.41 -38.51 41.24
C GLU A 5 8.81 -37.87 39.92
N VAL A 6 8.41 -36.61 39.69
CA VAL A 6 8.80 -35.86 38.49
C VAL A 6 10.32 -35.65 38.43
N ALA A 7 10.95 -35.31 39.56
CA ALA A 7 12.40 -35.15 39.64
C ALA A 7 13.16 -36.46 39.33
N ARG A 8 12.71 -37.59 39.89
CA ARG A 8 13.29 -38.92 39.59
C ARG A 8 13.11 -39.31 38.14
N TYR A 9 11.94 -39.04 37.57
CA TYR A 9 11.66 -39.32 36.17
C TYR A 9 12.61 -38.55 35.25
N LEU A 10 12.77 -37.23 35.47
CA LEU A 10 13.68 -36.39 34.69
C LEU A 10 15.17 -36.76 34.86
N GLN A 11 15.58 -37.23 36.04
CA GLN A 11 16.95 -37.73 36.25
C GLN A 11 17.24 -39.04 35.50
N ASN A 12 16.25 -39.92 35.43
CA ASN A 12 16.40 -41.23 34.78
C ASN A 12 16.20 -41.17 33.25
N HIS A 13 15.69 -40.05 32.73
CA HIS A 13 15.42 -39.85 31.30
C HIS A 13 16.03 -38.53 30.80
N PRO A 14 17.37 -38.41 30.71
CA PRO A 14 18.04 -37.19 30.24
C PRO A 14 17.68 -36.83 28.79
N GLU A 15 17.36 -37.82 27.94
CA GLU A 15 16.84 -37.60 26.57
C GLU A 15 15.54 -36.77 26.53
N PHE A 16 14.79 -36.70 27.63
CA PHE A 16 13.60 -35.86 27.76
C PHE A 16 13.93 -34.38 27.49
N PHE A 17 15.11 -33.90 27.89
CA PHE A 17 15.52 -32.52 27.67
C PHE A 17 15.89 -32.23 26.22
N GLU A 18 16.34 -33.23 25.47
CA GLU A 18 16.61 -33.11 24.03
C GLU A 18 15.32 -33.17 23.22
N GLN A 19 14.40 -34.09 23.58
CA GLN A 19 13.10 -34.25 22.91
C GLN A 19 12.16 -33.07 23.14
N TYR A 20 12.27 -32.39 24.30
CA TYR A 20 11.44 -31.24 24.66
C TYR A 20 12.26 -29.97 24.86
N ALA A 21 13.32 -29.78 24.06
CA ALA A 21 14.19 -28.60 24.12
C ALA A 21 13.43 -27.26 23.97
N GLU A 22 12.36 -27.26 23.17
CA GLU A 22 11.48 -26.10 22.99
C GLU A 22 10.71 -25.75 24.28
N LEU A 23 10.33 -26.76 25.07
CA LEU A 23 9.65 -26.58 26.35
C LEU A 23 10.61 -26.01 27.41
N LEU A 24 11.86 -26.46 27.42
CA LEU A 24 12.95 -25.87 28.20
C LEU A 24 13.20 -24.39 27.86
N ALA A 25 13.01 -23.98 26.61
CA ALA A 25 13.14 -22.57 26.21
C ALA A 25 12.10 -21.67 26.89
N HIS A 26 10.95 -22.24 27.28
CA HIS A 26 9.83 -21.56 27.92
C HIS A 26 9.81 -21.69 29.45
N VAL A 27 10.59 -22.61 30.03
CA VAL A 27 10.69 -22.80 31.48
C VAL A 27 11.73 -21.85 32.07
N HIS A 28 11.33 -21.06 33.06
CA HIS A 28 12.25 -20.22 33.84
C HIS A 28 12.85 -21.06 34.98
N ILE A 29 14.13 -21.44 34.86
CA ILE A 29 14.89 -22.09 35.94
C ILE A 29 15.66 -21.00 36.68
N PRO A 30 15.22 -20.57 37.88
CA PRO A 30 15.96 -19.60 38.65
C PRO A 30 17.32 -20.18 39.07
N SER A 31 18.38 -19.41 38.86
CA SER A 31 19.74 -19.77 39.29
C SER A 31 19.79 -20.11 40.79
N PRO A 32 20.63 -21.08 41.22
CA PRO A 32 20.77 -21.49 42.63
C PRO A 32 21.28 -20.37 43.57
N PHE A 33 21.72 -19.23 43.04
CA PHE A 33 22.12 -18.05 43.81
C PHE A 33 20.94 -17.11 44.13
N GLY A 34 19.87 -17.65 44.72
CA GLY A 34 18.79 -16.98 45.46
C GLY A 34 18.63 -15.46 45.33
N GLY A 35 18.37 -14.94 44.14
CA GLY A 35 17.93 -13.55 43.91
C GLY A 35 18.89 -12.42 44.31
N LYS A 36 20.13 -12.69 44.76
CA LYS A 36 21.08 -11.63 45.20
C LYS A 36 22.03 -11.14 44.10
N ALA A 37 22.23 -11.90 43.03
CA ALA A 37 22.98 -11.46 41.86
C ALA A 37 22.46 -12.18 40.61
N VAL A 38 21.82 -11.43 39.71
CA VAL A 38 21.46 -11.95 38.38
C VAL A 38 22.75 -12.15 37.60
N SER A 39 23.01 -13.36 37.11
CA SER A 39 24.19 -13.63 36.28
C SER A 39 24.09 -12.80 35.00
N ILE A 40 25.19 -12.14 34.60
CA ILE A 40 25.27 -11.41 33.32
C ILE A 40 24.84 -12.30 32.16
N THR A 41 25.17 -13.60 32.21
CA THR A 41 24.77 -14.58 31.19
C THR A 41 23.25 -14.80 31.15
N GLU A 42 22.58 -14.86 32.31
CA GLU A 42 21.13 -15.00 32.40
C GLU A 42 20.43 -13.76 31.82
N ARG A 43 20.93 -12.57 32.15
CA ARG A 43 20.42 -11.31 31.58
C ARG A 43 20.69 -11.20 30.07
N GLN A 44 21.84 -11.71 29.59
CA GLN A 44 22.15 -11.78 28.16
C GLN A 44 21.22 -12.74 27.43
N VAL A 45 20.93 -13.92 27.98
CA VAL A 45 19.99 -14.89 27.39
C VAL A 45 18.57 -14.33 27.30
N LEU A 46 18.09 -13.67 28.36
CA LEU A 46 16.79 -13.00 28.33
C LEU A 46 16.75 -11.91 27.26
N THR A 47 17.78 -11.05 27.20
CA THR A 47 17.88 -9.99 26.17
C THR A 47 17.91 -10.56 24.76
N LEU A 48 18.61 -11.68 24.54
CA LEU A 48 18.64 -12.36 23.24
C LEU A 48 17.29 -12.95 22.88
N ARG A 49 16.55 -13.54 23.84
CA ARG A 49 15.19 -14.04 23.62
C ARG A 49 14.22 -12.91 23.27
N ASP A 50 14.29 -11.78 23.95
CA ASP A 50 13.45 -10.62 23.64
C ASP A 50 13.77 -10.05 22.25
N LYS A 51 15.06 -10.00 21.88
CA LYS A 51 15.48 -9.62 20.52
C LYS A 51 14.99 -10.61 19.47
N ALA A 52 15.08 -11.91 19.73
CA ALA A 52 14.60 -12.95 18.82
C ALA A 52 13.10 -12.79 18.56
N LYS A 53 12.29 -12.66 19.63
CA LYS A 53 10.85 -12.41 19.51
C LYS A 53 10.52 -11.13 18.75
N SER A 54 11.26 -10.04 19.01
CA SER A 54 11.07 -8.79 18.26
C SER A 54 11.41 -8.94 16.78
N LEU A 55 12.44 -9.72 16.45
CA LEU A 55 12.83 -9.97 15.06
C LEU A 55 11.82 -10.86 14.34
N GLU A 56 11.34 -11.92 15.00
CA GLU A 56 10.27 -12.80 14.48
C GLU A 56 9.00 -12.00 14.19
N ALA A 57 8.59 -11.10 15.10
CA ALA A 57 7.44 -10.23 14.87
C ALA A 57 7.63 -9.31 13.66
N LYS A 58 8.81 -8.70 13.50
CA LYS A 58 9.14 -7.87 12.33
C LYS A 58 9.20 -8.67 11.04
N MET A 59 9.69 -9.91 11.09
CA MET A 59 9.69 -10.80 9.92
C MET A 59 8.27 -11.15 9.50
N ALA A 60 7.38 -11.46 10.44
CA ALA A 60 5.98 -11.70 10.14
C ALA A 60 5.31 -10.47 9.50
N GLU A 61 5.59 -9.28 10.01
CA GLU A 61 5.09 -8.02 9.44
C GLU A 61 5.59 -7.81 8.00
N LEU A 62 6.88 -8.06 7.73
CA LEU A 62 7.45 -7.97 6.39
C LEU A 62 6.84 -8.98 5.42
N VAL A 63 6.52 -10.20 5.88
CA VAL A 63 5.83 -11.20 5.05
C VAL A 63 4.44 -10.70 4.67
N THR A 64 3.68 -10.17 5.62
CA THR A 64 2.36 -9.57 5.35
C THR A 64 2.44 -8.44 4.33
N PHE A 65 3.38 -7.52 4.47
CA PHE A 65 3.59 -6.46 3.46
C PHE A 65 4.00 -7.02 2.09
N GLY A 66 4.78 -8.10 2.06
CA GLY A 66 5.13 -8.80 0.83
C GLY A 66 3.90 -9.34 0.11
N GLU A 67 3.02 -10.05 0.83
CA GLU A 67 1.77 -10.59 0.29
C GLU A 67 0.83 -9.49 -0.21
N GLU A 68 0.70 -8.38 0.52
CA GLU A 68 -0.09 -7.23 0.10
C GLU A 68 0.47 -6.57 -1.17
N ASN A 69 1.79 -6.40 -1.26
CA ASN A 69 2.44 -5.86 -2.44
C ASN A 69 2.32 -6.79 -3.66
N ASP A 70 2.38 -8.11 -3.47
CA ASP A 70 2.16 -9.07 -4.55
C ASP A 70 0.74 -8.98 -5.09
N LEU A 71 -0.26 -8.84 -4.21
CA LEU A 71 -1.65 -8.60 -4.60
C LEU A 71 -1.83 -7.30 -5.39
N ILE A 72 -1.18 -6.21 -4.96
CA ILE A 72 -1.23 -4.94 -5.70
C ILE A 72 -0.51 -5.07 -7.05
N SER A 73 0.63 -5.75 -7.10
CA SER A 73 1.41 -5.98 -8.32
C SER A 73 0.60 -6.77 -9.36
N GLU A 74 -0.10 -7.81 -8.93
CA GLU A 74 -0.99 -8.59 -9.79
C GLU A 74 -2.14 -7.73 -10.35
N LYS A 75 -2.76 -6.88 -9.53
CA LYS A 75 -3.81 -5.95 -9.99
C LYS A 75 -3.28 -4.93 -11.01
N VAL A 76 -2.08 -4.39 -10.77
CA VAL A 76 -1.37 -3.49 -11.69
C VAL A 76 -1.06 -4.19 -13.01
N HIS A 77 -0.58 -5.43 -12.96
CA HIS A 77 -0.33 -6.22 -14.16
C HIS A 77 -1.61 -6.44 -14.98
N ARG A 78 -2.71 -6.84 -14.34
CA ARG A 78 -4.00 -7.01 -15.03
C ARG A 78 -4.52 -5.71 -15.63
N LEU A 79 -4.37 -4.58 -14.92
CA LEU A 79 -4.71 -3.27 -15.45
C LEU A 79 -3.86 -2.96 -16.70
N ALA A 80 -2.54 -3.21 -16.65
CA ALA A 80 -1.65 -3.02 -17.79
C ALA A 80 -2.12 -3.80 -19.02
N VAL A 81 -2.44 -5.09 -18.84
CA VAL A 81 -2.95 -5.96 -19.91
C VAL A 81 -4.27 -5.43 -20.48
N ALA A 82 -5.20 -5.03 -19.62
CA ALA A 82 -6.50 -4.48 -20.05
C ALA A 82 -6.35 -3.17 -20.83
N LEU A 83 -5.47 -2.27 -20.37
CA LEU A 83 -5.16 -1.02 -21.07
C LEU A 83 -4.51 -1.28 -22.42
N LEU A 84 -3.56 -2.20 -22.51
CA LEU A 84 -2.91 -2.56 -23.77
C LEU A 84 -3.92 -3.09 -24.80
N ALA A 85 -4.89 -3.91 -24.37
CA ALA A 85 -5.92 -4.49 -25.22
C ALA A 85 -7.05 -3.52 -25.62
N ALA A 86 -7.18 -2.36 -24.97
CA ALA A 86 -8.25 -1.40 -25.24
C ALA A 86 -8.01 -0.63 -26.56
N PRO A 87 -8.90 -0.74 -27.57
CA PRO A 87 -8.65 -0.17 -28.89
C PRO A 87 -8.98 1.32 -29.03
N ASP A 88 -9.81 1.86 -28.15
CA ASP A 88 -10.36 3.22 -28.24
C ASP A 88 -10.47 3.90 -26.86
N THR A 89 -10.74 5.20 -26.85
CA THR A 89 -10.87 6.03 -25.65
C THR A 89 -11.90 5.47 -24.67
N ALA A 90 -13.08 5.08 -25.16
CA ALA A 90 -14.15 4.55 -24.31
C ALA A 90 -13.72 3.25 -23.61
N SER A 91 -12.97 2.39 -24.30
CA SER A 91 -12.44 1.14 -23.78
C SER A 91 -11.34 1.37 -22.75
N VAL A 92 -10.46 2.35 -22.98
CA VAL A 92 -9.41 2.75 -22.01
C VAL A 92 -10.06 3.29 -20.74
N LEU A 93 -11.01 4.22 -20.84
CA LEU A 93 -11.73 4.77 -19.71
C LEU A 93 -12.45 3.67 -18.92
N ARG A 94 -13.14 2.75 -19.62
CA ARG A 94 -13.81 1.62 -18.99
C ARG A 94 -12.83 0.72 -18.22
N ALA A 95 -11.67 0.43 -18.79
CA ALA A 95 -10.64 -0.38 -18.14
C ALA A 95 -10.09 0.31 -16.88
N LEU A 96 -9.84 1.62 -16.94
CA LEU A 96 -9.41 2.41 -15.77
C LEU A 96 -10.47 2.34 -14.67
N TYR A 97 -11.71 2.70 -14.95
CA TYR A 97 -12.76 2.74 -13.92
C TYR A 97 -13.09 1.36 -13.34
N SER A 98 -13.14 0.31 -14.16
CA SER A 98 -13.48 -1.04 -13.69
C SER A 98 -12.38 -1.66 -12.83
N HIS A 99 -11.12 -1.48 -13.19
CA HIS A 99 -10.00 -1.98 -12.38
C HIS A 99 -9.81 -1.14 -11.13
N LEU A 100 -9.79 0.19 -11.23
CA LEU A 100 -9.52 1.07 -10.10
C LEU A 100 -10.67 1.04 -9.09
N GLY A 101 -11.92 1.15 -9.54
CA GLY A 101 -13.09 1.06 -8.68
C GLY A 101 -13.41 -0.36 -8.21
N GLY A 102 -13.15 -1.37 -9.04
CA GLY A 102 -13.43 -2.78 -8.73
C GLY A 102 -12.25 -3.48 -8.05
N ALA A 103 -11.21 -3.83 -8.82
CA ALA A 103 -10.10 -4.65 -8.34
C ALA A 103 -9.25 -3.97 -7.26
N PHE A 104 -8.95 -2.67 -7.40
CA PHE A 104 -8.28 -1.87 -6.38
C PHE A 104 -9.25 -1.37 -5.29
N ALA A 105 -10.55 -1.58 -5.47
CA ALA A 105 -11.62 -1.20 -4.56
C ALA A 105 -11.58 0.29 -4.15
N VAL A 106 -11.10 1.17 -5.03
CA VAL A 106 -11.02 2.62 -4.76
C VAL A 106 -12.44 3.19 -4.77
N PRO A 107 -12.95 3.78 -3.66
CA PRO A 107 -14.36 4.17 -3.55
C PRO A 107 -14.77 5.22 -4.58
N HIS A 108 -13.88 6.18 -4.83
CA HIS A 108 -14.11 7.27 -5.75
C HIS A 108 -12.92 7.43 -6.70
N VAL A 109 -13.19 7.37 -7.99
CA VAL A 109 -12.20 7.54 -9.06
C VAL A 109 -12.73 8.61 -10.02
N ALA A 110 -11.92 9.62 -10.30
CA ALA A 110 -12.22 10.67 -11.26
C ALA A 110 -11.01 10.94 -12.14
N LEU A 111 -11.26 11.32 -13.38
CA LEU A 111 -10.25 11.64 -14.37
C LEU A 111 -10.62 12.97 -15.04
N ARG A 112 -9.62 13.81 -15.26
CA ARG A 112 -9.72 14.99 -16.12
C ARG A 112 -8.54 15.02 -17.07
N ILE A 113 -8.81 15.31 -18.33
CA ILE A 113 -7.85 15.37 -19.43
C ILE A 113 -8.00 16.74 -20.08
N TRP A 114 -6.90 17.43 -20.31
CA TRP A 114 -6.85 18.72 -20.99
C TRP A 114 -5.84 18.68 -22.13
N GLY A 115 -6.01 19.58 -23.11
CA GLY A 115 -5.13 19.61 -24.28
C GLY A 115 -5.42 18.52 -25.33
N ALA A 116 -6.46 17.70 -25.13
CA ALA A 116 -6.98 16.79 -26.13
C ALA A 116 -7.68 17.55 -27.28
N GLY A 117 -7.56 17.05 -28.51
CA GLY A 117 -8.28 17.59 -29.66
C GLY A 117 -9.79 17.57 -29.47
N SER A 118 -10.52 18.48 -30.13
CA SER A 118 -11.96 18.74 -29.95
C SER A 118 -12.92 17.57 -30.27
N GLY A 119 -12.42 16.36 -30.52
CA GLY A 119 -13.19 15.18 -30.87
C GLY A 119 -13.75 14.37 -29.69
N ALA A 120 -13.45 14.74 -28.44
CA ALA A 120 -13.80 13.97 -27.24
C ALA A 120 -14.84 14.68 -26.33
N ALA A 121 -15.66 15.57 -26.88
CA ALA A 121 -16.36 16.61 -26.12
C ALA A 121 -17.60 16.21 -25.30
N ASP A 122 -18.01 14.94 -25.26
CA ASP A 122 -19.29 14.54 -24.65
C ASP A 122 -19.17 13.79 -23.30
N SER A 123 -17.98 13.77 -22.66
CA SER A 123 -17.78 13.07 -21.40
C SER A 123 -17.09 13.92 -20.33
N HIS A 124 -17.42 13.63 -19.06
CA HIS A 124 -16.93 14.38 -17.91
C HIS A 124 -15.39 14.44 -17.84
N GLU A 125 -14.70 13.45 -18.39
CA GLU A 125 -13.24 13.39 -18.42
C GLU A 125 -12.61 14.53 -19.21
N PHE A 126 -13.37 15.23 -20.06
CA PHE A 126 -12.92 16.38 -20.85
C PHE A 126 -13.53 17.70 -20.39
N ASP A 127 -14.26 17.72 -19.25
CA ASP A 127 -14.74 18.96 -18.65
C ASP A 127 -13.56 19.91 -18.35
N GLU A 128 -13.78 21.22 -18.51
CA GLU A 128 -12.75 22.20 -18.18
C GLU A 128 -12.39 22.17 -16.69
N VAL A 129 -11.08 22.27 -16.42
CA VAL A 129 -10.52 22.42 -15.08
C VAL A 129 -9.85 23.78 -14.94
N THR A 130 -9.84 24.31 -13.72
CA THR A 130 -9.24 25.61 -13.40
C THR A 130 -7.74 25.65 -13.71
N ALA A 131 -7.22 26.87 -13.88
CA ALA A 131 -5.79 27.06 -14.11
C ALA A 131 -4.98 26.62 -12.88
N GLU A 132 -5.52 26.82 -11.67
CA GLU A 132 -4.91 26.40 -10.42
C GLU A 132 -4.68 24.88 -10.38
N VAL A 133 -5.67 24.07 -10.78
CA VAL A 133 -5.53 22.61 -10.82
C VAL A 133 -4.49 22.18 -11.86
N LYS A 134 -4.47 22.79 -13.05
CA LYS A 134 -3.47 22.47 -14.08
C LYS A 134 -2.05 22.79 -13.61
N VAL A 135 -1.86 23.95 -12.99
CA VAL A 135 -0.56 24.35 -12.41
C VAL A 135 -0.16 23.40 -11.29
N PHE A 136 -1.06 23.12 -10.35
CA PHE A 136 -0.82 22.18 -9.25
C PHE A 136 -0.37 20.81 -9.78
N ALA A 137 -1.16 20.21 -10.67
CA ALA A 137 -0.85 18.93 -11.31
C ALA A 137 0.51 18.95 -12.03
N ALA A 138 0.84 20.05 -12.73
CA ALA A 138 2.12 20.19 -13.39
C ALA A 138 3.31 20.25 -12.42
N THR A 139 3.13 20.78 -11.20
CA THR A 139 4.19 20.83 -10.17
C THR A 139 4.45 19.50 -9.46
N LEU A 140 3.50 18.57 -9.50
CA LEU A 140 3.62 17.28 -8.83
C LEU A 140 4.69 16.40 -9.48
N LYS A 141 5.82 16.18 -8.79
CA LYS A 141 6.84 15.21 -9.20
C LYS A 141 6.44 13.78 -8.88
N HIS A 142 5.74 13.60 -7.76
CA HIS A 142 5.16 12.36 -7.30
C HIS A 142 3.67 12.59 -7.03
N PRO A 143 2.83 11.55 -7.08
CA PRO A 143 1.44 11.63 -6.66
C PRO A 143 1.32 12.29 -5.29
N TYR A 144 0.36 13.19 -5.16
CA TYR A 144 -0.01 13.73 -3.86
C TYR A 144 -0.88 12.72 -3.12
N CYS A 145 -0.60 12.46 -1.85
CA CYS A 145 -1.47 11.70 -0.94
C CYS A 145 -1.71 12.53 0.34
N GLY A 146 -2.96 12.63 0.78
CA GLY A 146 -3.27 13.35 2.02
C GLY A 146 -4.75 13.65 2.21
N PRO A 147 -5.08 14.61 3.09
CA PRO A 147 -6.46 15.01 3.34
C PRO A 147 -7.16 15.52 2.07
N SER A 148 -8.43 15.14 1.91
CA SER A 148 -9.32 15.63 0.85
C SER A 148 -9.74 17.09 1.03
N ALA A 149 -9.71 17.59 2.28
CA ALA A 149 -10.14 18.94 2.62
C ALA A 149 -9.30 20.01 1.91
N GLY A 150 -9.97 20.96 1.26
CA GLY A 150 -9.32 22.05 0.53
C GLY A 150 -8.79 21.68 -0.86
N GLN A 151 -8.95 20.42 -1.29
CA GLN A 151 -8.61 20.00 -2.65
C GLN A 151 -9.77 20.28 -3.61
N GLU A 152 -9.54 21.07 -4.65
CA GLU A 152 -10.57 21.41 -5.64
C GLU A 152 -11.09 20.16 -6.37
N ALA A 153 -10.21 19.19 -6.62
CA ALA A 153 -10.55 17.92 -7.25
C ALA A 153 -11.62 17.10 -6.50
N CYS A 154 -11.88 17.39 -5.22
CA CYS A 154 -13.00 16.77 -4.50
C CYS A 154 -14.36 17.04 -5.16
N ALA A 155 -14.52 18.22 -5.78
CA ALA A 155 -15.77 18.59 -6.44
C ALA A 155 -16.11 17.68 -7.63
N TRP A 156 -15.13 16.98 -8.21
CA TRP A 156 -15.31 16.11 -9.37
C TRP A 156 -16.15 14.87 -9.07
N PHE A 157 -16.30 14.53 -7.80
CA PHE A 157 -17.14 13.41 -7.35
C PHE A 157 -18.59 13.82 -7.08
N GLY A 158 -18.93 15.11 -7.24
CA GLY A 158 -20.25 15.65 -6.89
C GLY A 158 -20.60 15.37 -5.43
N GLU A 159 -21.86 15.04 -5.15
CA GLU A 159 -22.34 14.73 -3.79
C GLU A 159 -21.60 13.54 -3.15
N ARG A 160 -21.07 12.61 -3.96
CA ARG A 160 -20.35 11.43 -3.47
C ARG A 160 -19.01 11.80 -2.83
N GLY A 161 -18.43 12.95 -3.21
CA GLY A 161 -17.19 13.47 -2.65
C GLY A 161 -17.32 14.04 -1.24
N ALA A 162 -18.54 14.33 -0.77
CA ALA A 162 -18.77 15.01 0.50
C ALA A 162 -18.24 14.24 1.72
N HIS A 163 -18.09 12.92 1.61
CA HIS A 163 -17.61 12.05 2.70
C HIS A 163 -16.15 11.63 2.55
N ALA A 164 -15.48 12.02 1.46
CA ALA A 164 -14.07 11.72 1.28
C ALA A 164 -13.24 12.38 2.40
N ARG A 165 -12.34 11.62 3.02
CA ARG A 165 -11.42 12.07 4.07
C ARG A 165 -9.96 12.01 3.65
N SER A 166 -9.63 11.14 2.70
CA SER A 166 -8.30 11.05 2.10
C SER A 166 -8.40 11.04 0.58
N MET A 167 -7.32 11.50 -0.07
CA MET A 167 -7.24 11.65 -1.52
C MET A 167 -5.83 11.35 -2.02
N ALA A 168 -5.74 10.75 -3.21
CA ALA A 168 -4.54 10.71 -4.01
C ALA A 168 -4.75 11.43 -5.36
N GLN A 169 -3.79 12.25 -5.79
CA GLN A 169 -3.83 12.97 -7.06
C GLN A 169 -2.59 12.63 -7.89
N ILE A 170 -2.81 12.04 -9.05
CA ILE A 170 -1.79 11.42 -9.90
C ILE A 170 -1.72 12.19 -11.22
N PRO A 171 -0.62 12.95 -11.47
CA PRO A 171 -0.48 13.70 -12.71
C PRO A 171 -0.28 12.74 -13.89
N LEU A 172 -0.94 13.03 -15.01
CA LEU A 172 -0.78 12.31 -16.26
C LEU A 172 0.11 13.12 -17.20
N ARG A 173 1.19 12.51 -17.70
CA ARG A 173 2.26 13.22 -18.41
C ARG A 173 2.56 12.62 -19.76
N GLU A 174 2.86 13.49 -20.72
CA GLU A 174 3.45 13.08 -21.99
C GLU A 174 4.78 12.37 -21.72
N HIS A 175 5.07 11.26 -22.42
CA HIS A 175 6.29 10.46 -22.24
C HIS A 175 6.49 9.99 -20.78
N GLY A 176 5.96 8.81 -20.44
CA GLY A 176 5.75 8.25 -19.08
C GLY A 176 6.96 8.13 -18.15
N SER A 177 7.58 9.24 -17.80
CA SER A 177 8.68 9.37 -16.85
C SER A 177 8.88 10.85 -16.49
N GLY A 178 7.92 11.46 -15.81
CA GLY A 178 8.05 12.74 -15.07
C GLY A 178 8.41 14.03 -15.84
N GLU A 179 8.86 13.94 -17.10
CA GLU A 179 9.52 15.03 -17.83
C GLU A 179 8.63 15.71 -18.87
N GLY A 180 7.57 15.05 -19.36
CA GLY A 180 6.67 15.68 -20.33
C GLY A 180 5.56 16.52 -19.70
N ALA A 181 4.87 17.23 -20.59
CA ALA A 181 3.78 18.12 -20.24
C ALA A 181 2.68 17.34 -19.51
N CYS A 182 2.18 17.92 -18.42
CA CYS A 182 1.04 17.37 -17.71
C CYS A 182 -0.23 17.66 -18.53
N PHE A 183 -0.93 16.62 -18.96
CA PHE A 183 -2.12 16.70 -19.81
C PHE A 183 -3.38 16.17 -19.11
N GLY A 184 -3.26 15.71 -17.86
CA GLY A 184 -4.41 15.23 -17.11
C GLY A 184 -4.12 14.99 -15.64
N LEU A 185 -5.17 14.70 -14.89
CA LEU A 185 -5.10 14.34 -13.47
C LEU A 185 -6.05 13.18 -13.19
N LEU A 186 -5.51 12.09 -12.65
CA LEU A 186 -6.27 10.97 -12.12
C LEU A 186 -6.37 11.10 -10.60
N VAL A 187 -7.58 11.04 -10.07
CA VAL A 187 -7.86 11.34 -8.66
C VAL A 187 -8.58 10.17 -8.00
N PHE A 188 -8.04 9.74 -6.87
CA PHE A 188 -8.64 8.73 -6.00
C PHE A 188 -9.09 9.39 -4.71
N ALA A 189 -10.25 8.99 -4.18
CA ALA A 189 -10.68 9.43 -2.87
C ALA A 189 -11.35 8.30 -2.07
N SER A 190 -11.29 8.41 -0.75
CA SER A 190 -11.82 7.44 0.19
C SER A 190 -12.39 8.12 1.43
N GLU A 191 -13.44 7.57 2.00
CA GLU A 191 -14.01 7.94 3.30
C GLU A 191 -13.08 7.59 4.47
N GLU A 192 -12.13 6.69 4.26
CA GLU A 192 -11.12 6.33 5.24
C GLU A 192 -9.96 7.33 5.23
N ALA A 193 -9.70 7.99 6.36
CA ALA A 193 -8.66 9.01 6.46
C ALA A 193 -7.23 8.48 6.30
N HIS A 194 -7.01 7.20 6.60
CA HIS A 194 -5.69 6.55 6.57
C HIS A 194 -5.44 5.75 5.30
N ARG A 195 -6.33 5.83 4.29
CA ARG A 195 -6.17 5.07 3.05
C ARG A 195 -5.16 5.71 2.11
N PHE A 196 -5.26 7.03 1.92
CA PHE A 196 -4.29 7.83 1.16
C PHE A 196 -3.56 8.79 2.11
N TYR A 197 -2.58 8.28 2.86
CA TYR A 197 -1.79 9.09 3.79
C TYR A 197 -0.43 9.51 3.20
N PRO A 198 0.16 10.65 3.62
CA PRO A 198 1.34 11.22 2.97
C PRO A 198 2.58 10.30 2.89
N GLU A 199 2.70 9.31 3.77
CA GLU A 199 3.88 8.44 3.91
C GLU A 199 3.67 7.02 3.36
N MET A 200 2.53 6.75 2.69
CA MET A 200 2.16 5.39 2.24
C MET A 200 3.06 4.79 1.15
N GLY A 201 3.94 5.59 0.56
CA GLY A 201 4.67 5.24 -0.65
C GLY A 201 3.79 5.37 -1.90
N THR A 202 4.31 6.01 -2.93
CA THR A 202 3.56 6.36 -4.15
C THR A 202 3.86 5.45 -5.33
N LEU A 203 4.69 4.40 -5.15
CA LEU A 203 5.22 3.57 -6.23
C LEU A 203 4.12 3.03 -7.17
N TYR A 204 3.06 2.45 -6.63
CA TYR A 204 1.97 1.91 -7.46
C TYR A 204 1.11 2.99 -8.09
N LEU A 205 0.93 4.14 -7.41
CA LEU A 205 0.21 5.29 -7.97
C LEU A 205 0.97 5.89 -9.16
N GLU A 206 2.30 5.95 -9.07
CA GLU A 206 3.19 6.36 -10.16
C GLU A 206 3.05 5.40 -11.36
N ARG A 207 3.18 4.10 -11.13
CA ARG A 207 3.01 3.08 -12.18
C ARG A 207 1.64 3.16 -12.84
N ILE A 208 0.57 3.36 -12.06
CA ILE A 208 -0.78 3.55 -12.59
C ILE A 208 -0.84 4.82 -13.44
N GLY A 209 -0.26 5.91 -12.98
CA GLY A 209 -0.15 7.17 -13.72
C GLY A 209 0.57 7.00 -15.07
N ASP A 210 1.69 6.30 -15.10
CA ASP A 210 2.46 6.04 -16.32
C ASP A 210 1.66 5.21 -17.33
N MET A 211 1.03 4.12 -16.88
CA MET A 211 0.22 3.26 -17.74
C MET A 211 -1.03 3.97 -18.25
N ALA A 212 -1.73 4.72 -17.38
CA ALA A 212 -2.89 5.50 -17.77
C ALA A 212 -2.50 6.59 -18.79
N SER A 213 -1.37 7.27 -18.56
CA SER A 213 -0.85 8.29 -19.48
C SER A 213 -0.58 7.69 -20.86
N ALA A 214 0.18 6.59 -20.92
CA ALA A 214 0.51 5.92 -22.16
C ALA A 214 -0.74 5.41 -22.92
N ALA A 215 -1.70 4.83 -22.20
CA ALA A 215 -2.92 4.31 -22.79
C ALA A 215 -3.81 5.44 -23.35
N LEU A 216 -3.93 6.55 -22.64
CA LEU A 216 -4.74 7.71 -23.05
C LEU A 216 -4.10 8.44 -24.24
N LEU A 217 -2.80 8.70 -24.23
CA LEU A 217 -2.11 9.36 -25.35
C LEU A 217 -2.24 8.57 -26.66
N ARG A 218 -2.31 7.24 -26.60
CA ARG A 218 -2.51 6.39 -27.76
C ARG A 218 -3.88 6.59 -28.43
N VAL A 219 -4.92 6.96 -27.67
CA VAL A 219 -6.32 6.96 -28.15
C VAL A 219 -6.97 8.33 -28.18
N VAL A 220 -6.41 9.31 -27.45
CA VAL A 220 -6.91 10.70 -27.36
C VAL A 220 -6.15 11.66 -28.29
N GLY A 221 -4.97 11.25 -28.77
CA GLY A 221 -4.11 12.02 -29.69
C GLY A 221 -4.53 11.94 -31.15
#